data_AF-A0A182J765-F1
#
_entry.id   AF-A0A182J765-F1
#
_cell.length_a   1.000
_cell.length_b   1.000
_cell.length_c   1.000
_cell.angle_alpha   90.00
_cell.angle_beta   90.00
_cell.angle_gamma   90.00
#
_symmetry.space_group_name_H-M   'P 1'
#
loop_
_entity.id
_entity.type
_entity.pdbx_description
1 polymer ?
#
loop_
_entity_poly.entity_id
_entity_poly.type
_entity_poly.pdbx_seq_one_letter_code
_entity_poly.pdbx_strand_id
1 'polypeptide(L)'
;MLLIGSLYINGPCRQIRRDMVRFQTSPLAMNSRIFTYLLGTVVYLLTMLIHFLLRHRLRSVFQAFAGIDCDLQQVGVRINYRMHRFLITAGTVCFLCGIFATSALVYAYKITVLNNQPDFDGRWYYNMFSFIYYNTAFPTITSYFAIVLWFLLVRFQRLAMAIRMYFPTNPSAAGSRGEFAICSEKEQINVLKQIKILHDKLNDVVELVNYCFSVQITFCVGLCFVIGVVCSFGLFRAFIYRNELFYMGVLNFIWYMYYLFFVLFFIAVGSKISREMIGATATYLIILIQFDVSFPNLVNLNATGVYRSTT
;
A
#
# COMPACT_ATOMS: atom_id res chain seq x y z
N MET A 1 -35.30 20.37 -40.44
CA MET A 1 -34.65 19.25 -39.70
C MET A 1 -33.76 19.72 -38.54
N LEU A 2 -32.87 20.71 -38.73
CA LEU A 2 -32.00 21.25 -37.64
C LEU A 2 -32.75 22.01 -36.52
N LEU A 3 -33.85 22.72 -36.83
CA LEU A 3 -34.65 23.43 -35.82
C LEU A 3 -35.46 22.49 -34.90
N ILE A 4 -35.99 21.38 -35.45
CA ILE A 4 -36.78 20.40 -34.71
C ILE A 4 -35.88 19.61 -33.75
N GLY A 5 -34.66 19.25 -34.17
CA GLY A 5 -33.65 18.62 -33.30
C GLY A 5 -33.22 19.52 -32.14
N SER A 6 -33.13 20.84 -32.35
CA SER A 6 -32.81 21.78 -31.28
C SER A 6 -33.94 21.90 -30.23
N LEU A 7 -35.21 21.87 -30.65
CA LEU A 7 -36.36 21.95 -29.73
C LEU A 7 -36.59 20.64 -28.97
N TYR A 8 -36.40 19.49 -29.61
CA TYR A 8 -36.58 18.17 -29.00
C TYR A 8 -35.47 17.81 -28.01
N ILE A 9 -34.26 18.37 -28.16
CA ILE A 9 -33.13 18.15 -27.24
C ILE A 9 -33.10 19.24 -26.15
N ASN A 10 -33.38 20.51 -26.49
CA ASN A 10 -33.33 21.59 -25.50
C ASN A 10 -34.52 21.60 -24.53
N GLY A 11 -35.69 21.08 -24.92
CA GLY A 11 -36.87 20.97 -24.04
C GLY A 11 -36.61 20.06 -22.83
N PRO A 12 -36.24 18.77 -23.04
CA PRO A 12 -35.88 17.85 -21.97
C PRO A 12 -34.66 18.33 -21.17
N CYS A 13 -33.63 18.88 -21.82
CA CYS A 13 -32.46 19.42 -21.11
C CYS A 13 -32.79 20.62 -20.22
N ARG A 14 -33.68 21.53 -20.65
CA ARG A 14 -34.18 22.63 -19.80
C ARG A 14 -35.05 22.13 -18.65
N GLN A 15 -35.87 21.10 -18.89
CA GLN A 15 -36.70 20.49 -17.86
C GLN A 15 -35.84 19.79 -16.81
N ILE A 16 -34.87 18.97 -17.23
CA ILE A 16 -33.88 18.31 -16.36
C ILE A 16 -33.06 19.34 -15.59
N ARG A 17 -32.64 20.45 -16.22
CA ARG A 17 -31.93 21.54 -15.52
C ARG A 17 -32.82 22.18 -14.45
N ARG A 18 -34.10 22.45 -14.76
CA ARG A 18 -35.07 22.96 -13.78
C ARG A 18 -35.32 21.97 -12.64
N ASP A 19 -35.45 20.69 -12.95
CA ASP A 19 -35.68 19.63 -11.96
C ASP A 19 -34.43 19.39 -11.10
N MET A 20 -33.22 19.50 -11.66
CA MET A 20 -31.97 19.50 -10.90
C MET A 20 -31.85 20.69 -9.97
N VAL A 21 -32.19 21.90 -10.42
CA VAL A 21 -32.19 23.09 -9.55
C VAL A 21 -33.19 22.90 -8.41
N ARG A 22 -34.41 22.43 -8.73
CA ARG A 22 -35.47 22.16 -7.76
C ARG A 22 -35.09 21.04 -6.77
N PHE A 23 -34.37 20.03 -7.23
CA PHE A 23 -33.80 18.97 -6.38
C PHE A 23 -32.65 19.49 -5.52
N GLN A 24 -31.76 20.33 -6.06
CA GLN A 24 -30.64 20.92 -5.33
C GLN A 24 -31.08 21.82 -4.17
N THR A 25 -32.23 22.48 -4.30
CA THR A 25 -32.88 23.29 -3.26
C THR A 25 -33.79 22.48 -2.34
N SER A 26 -33.99 21.18 -2.61
CA SER A 26 -34.88 20.35 -1.79
C SER A 26 -34.27 20.06 -0.42
N PRO A 27 -35.10 19.91 0.64
CA PRO A 27 -34.62 19.52 1.96
C PRO A 27 -33.92 18.16 1.95
N LEU A 28 -34.27 17.26 1.02
CA LEU A 28 -33.61 15.98 0.85
C LEU A 28 -32.14 16.12 0.40
N ALA A 29 -31.89 16.98 -0.60
CA ALA A 29 -30.53 17.25 -1.06
C ALA A 29 -29.71 17.97 0.01
N MET A 30 -30.33 18.87 0.78
CA MET A 30 -29.67 19.53 1.91
C MET A 30 -29.30 18.54 3.01
N ASN A 31 -30.24 17.69 3.44
CA ASN A 31 -29.99 16.63 4.42
C ASN A 31 -28.91 15.65 3.96
N SER A 32 -28.90 15.31 2.66
CA SER A 32 -27.86 14.47 2.07
C SER A 32 -26.47 15.11 2.17
N ARG A 33 -26.31 16.41 1.88
CA ARG A 33 -25.01 17.11 2.00
C ARG A 33 -24.54 17.20 3.44
N ILE A 34 -25.43 17.53 4.36
CA ILE A 34 -25.13 17.58 5.80
C ILE A 34 -24.72 16.19 6.29
N PHE A 35 -25.45 15.15 5.88
CA PHE A 35 -25.11 13.77 6.20
C PHE A 35 -23.73 13.37 5.67
N THR A 36 -23.42 13.67 4.40
CA THR A 36 -22.11 13.38 3.81
C THR A 36 -20.97 14.10 4.54
N TYR A 37 -21.21 15.35 4.97
CA TYR A 37 -20.26 16.13 5.77
C TYR A 37 -20.05 15.56 7.17
N LEU A 38 -21.13 15.24 7.88
CA LEU A 38 -21.04 14.61 9.20
C LEU A 38 -20.34 13.26 9.10
N LEU A 39 -20.68 12.43 8.11
CA LEU A 39 -20.04 11.15 7.86
C LEU A 39 -18.55 11.33 7.54
N GLY A 40 -18.19 12.29 6.69
CA GLY A 40 -16.79 12.56 6.34
C GLY A 40 -15.98 13.05 7.54
N THR A 41 -16.59 13.88 8.38
CA THR A 41 -15.99 14.35 9.63
C THR A 41 -15.79 13.19 10.60
N VAL A 42 -16.80 12.33 10.76
CA VAL A 42 -16.72 11.12 11.60
C VAL A 42 -15.62 10.19 11.09
N VAL A 43 -15.56 9.92 9.79
CA VAL A 43 -14.50 9.08 9.19
C VAL A 43 -13.11 9.66 9.45
N TYR A 44 -12.95 10.98 9.27
CA TYR A 44 -11.68 11.65 9.55
C TYR A 44 -11.30 11.58 11.04
N LEU A 45 -12.23 11.87 11.95
CA LEU A 45 -11.98 11.81 13.39
C LEU A 45 -11.70 10.38 13.87
N LEU A 46 -12.45 9.39 13.38
CA LEU A 46 -12.19 7.97 13.65
C LEU A 46 -10.81 7.57 13.13
N THR A 47 -10.43 8.03 11.94
CA THR A 47 -9.09 7.78 11.40
C THR A 47 -8.02 8.34 12.33
N MET A 48 -8.15 9.60 12.76
CA MET A 48 -7.20 10.23 13.68
C MET A 48 -7.15 9.53 15.04
N LEU A 49 -8.32 9.13 15.57
CA LEU A 49 -8.43 8.38 16.82
C LEU A 49 -7.73 7.02 16.71
N ILE A 50 -7.98 6.26 15.63
CA ILE A 50 -7.34 4.97 15.38
C ILE A 50 -5.82 5.13 15.29
N HIS A 51 -5.33 6.15 14.57
CA HIS A 51 -3.89 6.44 14.49
C HIS A 51 -3.31 6.78 15.87
N PHE A 52 -4.04 7.54 16.68
CA PHE A 52 -3.63 7.87 18.04
C PHE A 52 -3.55 6.62 18.93
N LEU A 53 -4.58 5.77 18.92
CA LEU A 53 -4.63 4.52 19.69
C LEU A 53 -3.53 3.54 19.26
N LEU A 54 -3.25 3.46 17.95
CA LEU A 54 -2.22 2.58 17.39
C LEU A 54 -0.81 3.17 17.47
N ARG A 55 -0.62 4.41 17.92
CA ARG A 55 0.68 5.10 17.97
C ARG A 55 1.75 4.29 18.69
N HIS A 56 1.41 3.71 19.84
CA HIS A 56 2.36 2.93 20.64
C HIS A 56 2.78 1.64 19.91
N ARG A 57 1.84 0.98 19.23
CA ARG A 57 2.11 -0.23 18.44
C ARG A 57 2.94 0.09 17.19
N LEU A 58 2.62 1.18 16.52
CA LEU A 58 3.44 1.73 15.43
C LEU A 58 4.88 2.00 15.86
N ARG A 59 5.06 2.60 17.04
CA ARG A 59 6.40 2.80 17.62
C ARG A 59 7.12 1.47 17.84
N SER A 60 6.41 0.45 18.32
CA SER A 60 6.94 -0.91 18.48
C SER A 60 7.39 -1.51 17.14
N VAL A 61 6.63 -1.32 16.05
CA VAL A 61 7.02 -1.75 14.70
C VAL A 61 8.33 -1.10 14.27
N PHE A 62 8.46 0.23 14.43
CA PHE A 62 9.69 0.94 14.05
C PHE A 62 10.89 0.58 14.94
N GLN A 63 10.67 0.31 16.22
CA GLN A 63 11.71 -0.19 17.12
C GLN A 63 12.18 -1.59 16.73
N ALA A 64 11.25 -2.47 16.35
CA ALA A 64 11.58 -3.80 15.84
C ALA A 64 12.38 -3.71 14.54
N PHE A 65 12.02 -2.81 13.62
CA PHE A 65 12.83 -2.54 12.42
C PHE A 65 14.24 -2.09 12.76
N ALA A 66 14.43 -1.17 13.70
CA ALA A 66 15.77 -0.74 14.10
C ALA A 66 16.61 -1.90 14.68
N GLY A 67 16.00 -2.78 15.47
CA GLY A 67 16.67 -3.98 15.99
C GLY A 67 17.09 -4.94 14.87
N ILE A 68 16.18 -5.23 13.94
CA ILE A 68 16.44 -6.06 12.74
C ILE A 68 17.54 -5.45 11.89
N ASP A 69 17.57 -4.13 11.73
CA ASP A 69 18.58 -3.43 10.94
C ASP A 69 19.98 -3.53 11.59
N CYS A 70 20.06 -3.47 12.92
CA CYS A 70 21.29 -3.73 13.66
C CYS A 70 21.77 -5.17 13.48
N ASP A 71 20.87 -6.15 13.57
CA ASP A 71 21.20 -7.57 13.38
C ASP A 71 21.63 -7.86 11.93
N LEU A 72 20.96 -7.27 10.93
CA LEU A 72 21.35 -7.35 9.52
C LEU A 72 22.76 -6.78 9.28
N GLN A 73 23.11 -5.71 9.98
CA GLN A 73 24.44 -5.11 9.87
C GLN A 73 25.53 -6.03 10.43
N GLN A 74 25.24 -6.85 11.44
CA GLN A 74 26.17 -7.88 11.93
C GLN A 74 26.44 -8.96 10.89
N VAL A 75 25.45 -9.27 10.05
CA VAL A 75 25.55 -10.21 8.90
C VAL A 75 26.15 -9.52 7.65
N GLY A 76 26.66 -8.30 7.78
CA GLY A 76 27.34 -7.57 6.71
C GLY A 76 26.41 -6.83 5.73
N VAL A 77 25.10 -6.80 5.98
CA VAL A 77 24.13 -6.14 5.09
C VAL A 77 23.79 -4.73 5.61
N ARG A 78 24.10 -3.71 4.81
CA ARG A 78 23.79 -2.31 5.15
C ARG A 78 22.51 -1.82 4.48
N ILE A 79 21.70 -1.07 5.23
CA ILE A 79 20.48 -0.42 4.74
C ILE A 79 20.75 1.05 4.44
N ASN A 80 20.32 1.51 3.27
CA ASN A 80 20.46 2.91 2.86
C ASN A 80 19.29 3.77 3.36
N TYR A 81 19.45 4.37 4.54
CA TYR A 81 18.43 5.25 5.13
C TYR A 81 18.21 6.56 4.37
N ARG A 82 19.19 7.03 3.58
CA ARG A 82 19.07 8.29 2.83
C ARG A 82 18.00 8.18 1.74
N MET A 83 18.00 7.05 1.04
CA MET A 83 16.99 6.76 0.02
C MET A 83 15.60 6.61 0.63
N HIS A 84 15.48 5.96 1.79
CA HIS A 84 14.19 5.83 2.50
C HIS A 84 13.62 7.19 2.92
N ARG A 85 14.45 8.05 3.50
CA ARG A 85 14.02 9.41 3.88
C ARG A 85 13.59 10.21 2.66
N PHE A 86 14.38 10.18 1.58
CA PHE A 86 14.02 10.89 0.35
C PHE A 86 12.67 10.42 -0.20
N LEU A 87 12.44 9.11 -0.28
CA LEU A 87 11.21 8.55 -0.83
C LEU A 87 9.99 8.90 0.03
N ILE A 88 10.10 8.82 1.36
CA ILE A 88 9.02 9.22 2.27
C ILE A 88 8.72 10.70 2.11
N THR A 89 9.75 11.57 2.19
CA THR A 89 9.54 13.02 2.09
C THR A 89 8.96 13.41 0.74
N ALA A 90 9.50 12.88 -0.36
CA ALA A 90 9.00 13.16 -1.71
C ALA A 90 7.55 12.66 -1.89
N GLY A 91 7.23 11.47 -1.36
CA GLY A 91 5.88 10.93 -1.36
C GLY A 91 4.91 11.82 -0.58
N THR A 92 5.24 12.18 0.66
CA THR A 92 4.40 13.05 1.50
C THR A 92 4.18 14.42 0.87
N VAL A 93 5.21 15.04 0.29
CA VAL A 93 5.09 16.33 -0.41
C VAL A 93 4.17 16.19 -1.64
N CYS A 94 4.36 15.15 -2.45
CA CYS A 94 3.50 14.89 -3.61
C CYS A 94 2.03 14.71 -3.19
N PHE A 95 1.76 13.98 -2.11
CA PHE A 95 0.41 13.78 -1.59
C PHE A 95 -0.23 15.08 -1.09
N LEU A 96 0.48 15.87 -0.29
CA LEU A 96 -0.03 17.15 0.19
C LEU A 96 -0.32 18.09 -0.98
N CYS A 97 0.60 18.20 -1.93
CA CYS A 97 0.40 18.98 -3.15
C CYS A 97 -0.83 18.50 -3.94
N GLY A 98 -1.05 17.18 -4.05
CA GLY A 98 -2.24 16.61 -4.68
C GLY A 98 -3.54 17.02 -3.99
N ILE A 99 -3.60 16.93 -2.65
CA ILE A 99 -4.78 17.34 -1.87
C ILE A 99 -5.05 18.84 -2.05
N PHE A 100 -4.02 19.68 -1.97
CA PHE A 100 -4.19 21.13 -2.13
C PHE A 100 -4.59 21.52 -3.57
N ALA A 101 -3.92 20.97 -4.58
CA ALA A 101 -4.21 21.25 -5.98
C ALA A 101 -5.63 20.83 -6.36
N THR A 102 -6.07 19.66 -5.92
CA THR A 102 -7.42 19.16 -6.20
C THR A 102 -8.50 19.95 -5.45
N SER A 103 -8.24 20.33 -4.19
CA SER A 103 -9.13 21.21 -3.43
C SER A 103 -9.25 22.59 -4.08
N ALA A 104 -8.13 23.15 -4.55
CA ALA A 104 -8.09 24.41 -5.27
C ALA A 104 -8.83 24.35 -6.62
N LEU A 105 -8.68 23.25 -7.37
CA LEU A 105 -9.40 23.03 -8.63
C LEU A 105 -10.92 22.91 -8.41
N VAL A 106 -11.35 22.16 -7.38
CA VAL A 106 -12.78 22.07 -7.01
C VAL A 106 -13.32 23.45 -6.63
N TYR A 107 -12.54 24.23 -5.88
CA TYR A 107 -12.90 25.59 -5.50
C TYR A 107 -13.00 26.52 -6.72
N ALA A 108 -11.99 26.50 -7.61
CA ALA A 108 -11.96 27.31 -8.83
C ALA A 108 -13.12 26.95 -9.77
N TYR A 109 -13.41 25.66 -9.95
CA TYR A 109 -14.57 25.18 -10.72
C TYR A 109 -15.88 25.68 -10.13
N LYS A 110 -16.03 25.60 -8.80
CA LYS A 110 -17.23 26.06 -8.11
C LYS A 110 -17.43 27.56 -8.25
N ILE A 111 -16.38 28.37 -8.10
CA ILE A 111 -16.46 29.82 -8.33
C ILE A 111 -16.86 30.13 -9.77
N THR A 112 -16.11 29.59 -10.74
CA THR A 112 -16.31 29.93 -12.16
C THR A 112 -17.67 29.48 -12.72
N VAL A 113 -18.18 28.33 -12.26
CA VAL A 113 -19.45 27.77 -12.76
C VAL A 113 -20.66 28.25 -11.95
N LEU A 114 -20.53 28.49 -10.64
CA LEU A 114 -21.67 28.88 -9.80
C LEU A 114 -21.75 30.36 -9.43
N ASN A 115 -20.69 31.19 -9.48
CA ASN A 115 -20.86 32.65 -9.31
C ASN A 115 -21.70 33.28 -10.41
N ASN A 116 -21.84 32.61 -11.56
CA ASN A 116 -22.74 33.03 -12.62
C ASN A 116 -24.21 32.62 -12.37
N GLN A 117 -24.52 32.00 -11.22
CA GLN A 117 -25.90 31.72 -10.82
C GLN A 117 -26.38 32.73 -9.77
N PRO A 118 -27.53 33.38 -10.00
CA PRO A 118 -28.04 34.45 -9.12
C PRO A 118 -28.46 33.96 -7.72
N ASP A 119 -28.73 32.66 -7.54
CA ASP A 119 -29.13 32.04 -6.26
C ASP A 119 -27.98 31.23 -5.64
N PHE A 120 -26.78 31.83 -5.52
CA PHE A 120 -25.62 31.14 -4.96
C PHE A 120 -25.77 30.91 -3.44
N ASP A 121 -26.24 29.71 -3.09
CA ASP A 121 -26.42 29.30 -1.70
C ASP A 121 -25.06 29.07 -1.01
N GLY A 122 -24.77 29.86 0.03
CA GLY A 122 -23.52 29.82 0.79
C GLY A 122 -23.20 28.47 1.47
N ARG A 123 -24.10 27.49 1.39
CA ARG A 123 -23.99 26.14 2.00
C ARG A 123 -23.17 25.13 1.18
N TRP A 124 -22.46 25.55 0.13
CA TRP A 124 -21.59 24.69 -0.67
C TRP A 124 -20.33 24.21 0.08
N TYR A 125 -19.95 24.88 1.17
CA TYR A 125 -18.78 24.53 1.97
C TYR A 125 -18.86 23.11 2.56
N TYR A 126 -20.06 22.59 2.85
CA TYR A 126 -20.24 21.22 3.34
C TYR A 126 -19.64 20.19 2.39
N ASN A 127 -19.87 20.33 1.08
CA ASN A 127 -19.30 19.43 0.08
C ASN A 127 -17.79 19.60 -0.06
N MET A 128 -17.28 20.83 0.07
CA MET A 128 -15.85 21.10 0.02
C MET A 128 -15.12 20.46 1.21
N PHE A 129 -15.59 20.69 2.43
CA PHE A 129 -14.98 20.10 3.62
C PHE A 129 -15.14 18.58 3.66
N SER A 130 -16.29 18.04 3.25
CA SER A 130 -16.46 16.58 3.08
C SER A 130 -15.38 16.03 2.16
N PHE A 131 -15.20 16.66 1.00
CA PHE A 131 -14.22 16.24 0.01
C PHE A 131 -12.79 16.30 0.58
N ILE A 132 -12.42 17.38 1.28
CA ILE A 132 -11.11 17.50 1.94
C ILE A 132 -10.93 16.40 2.98
N TYR A 133 -11.93 16.11 3.81
CA TYR A 133 -11.85 15.09 4.85
C TYR A 133 -11.66 13.69 4.28
N TYR A 134 -12.44 13.28 3.28
CA TYR A 134 -12.26 11.98 2.63
C TYR A 134 -10.90 11.86 1.93
N ASN A 135 -10.49 12.91 1.21
CA ASN A 135 -9.20 12.95 0.51
C ASN A 135 -7.99 13.09 1.43
N THR A 136 -8.18 13.49 2.69
CA THR A 136 -7.12 13.48 3.68
C THR A 136 -7.07 12.13 4.40
N ALA A 137 -8.21 11.61 4.84
CA ALA A 137 -8.29 10.37 5.61
C ALA A 137 -7.81 9.15 4.81
N PHE A 138 -8.33 8.95 3.59
CA PHE A 138 -8.04 7.75 2.81
C PHE A 138 -6.56 7.64 2.42
N PRO A 139 -5.92 8.67 1.81
CA PRO A 139 -4.50 8.60 1.48
C PRO A 139 -3.60 8.53 2.70
N THR A 140 -4.00 9.12 3.84
CA THR A 140 -3.23 8.99 5.08
C THR A 140 -3.17 7.52 5.50
N ILE A 141 -4.32 6.84 5.62
CA ILE A 141 -4.35 5.42 5.99
C ILE A 141 -3.53 4.56 5.02
N THR A 142 -3.75 4.74 3.71
CA THR A 142 -3.09 3.91 2.71
C THR A 142 -1.60 4.19 2.58
N SER A 143 -1.16 5.44 2.71
CA SER A 143 0.27 5.79 2.65
C SER A 143 1.06 5.27 3.85
N TYR A 144 0.50 5.36 5.07
CA TYR A 144 1.13 4.78 6.27
C TYR A 144 1.35 3.27 6.11
N PHE A 145 0.31 2.55 5.70
CA PHE A 145 0.40 1.12 5.48
C PHE A 145 1.39 0.77 4.36
N ALA A 146 1.34 1.49 3.23
CA ALA A 146 2.25 1.33 2.10
C ALA A 146 3.73 1.51 2.50
N ILE A 147 4.05 2.50 3.31
CA ILE A 147 5.41 2.75 3.80
C ILE A 147 5.89 1.60 4.69
N VAL A 148 5.05 1.14 5.62
CA VAL A 148 5.38 0.04 6.53
C VAL A 148 5.58 -1.27 5.76
N LEU A 149 4.73 -1.57 4.78
CA LEU A 149 4.91 -2.72 3.89
C LEU A 149 6.18 -2.61 3.06
N TRP A 150 6.46 -1.44 2.48
CA TRP A 150 7.69 -1.23 1.74
C TRP A 150 8.93 -1.48 2.61
N PHE A 151 8.89 -1.02 3.86
CA PHE A 151 9.93 -1.27 4.86
C PHE A 151 10.11 -2.75 5.17
N LEU A 152 9.03 -3.52 5.29
CA LEU A 152 9.09 -4.97 5.43
C LEU A 152 9.73 -5.62 4.20
N LEU A 153 9.26 -5.25 3.00
CA LEU A 153 9.73 -5.80 1.74
C LEU A 153 11.24 -5.62 1.58
N VAL A 154 11.76 -4.41 1.81
CA VAL A 154 13.20 -4.13 1.71
C VAL A 154 13.99 -5.07 2.63
N ARG A 155 13.52 -5.33 3.85
CA ARG A 155 14.24 -6.20 4.81
C ARG A 155 14.20 -7.66 4.40
N PHE A 156 13.06 -8.16 3.90
CA PHE A 156 13.01 -9.52 3.34
C PHE A 156 13.95 -9.68 2.13
N GLN A 157 14.02 -8.68 1.25
CA GLN A 157 14.97 -8.71 0.12
C GLN A 157 16.43 -8.69 0.59
N ARG A 158 16.73 -7.94 1.65
CA ARG A 158 18.08 -7.90 2.26
C ARG A 158 18.43 -9.21 2.96
N LEU A 159 17.48 -9.85 3.63
CA LEU A 159 17.64 -11.18 4.19
C LEU A 159 17.91 -12.21 3.09
N ALA A 160 17.14 -12.19 2.00
CA ALA A 160 17.36 -13.07 0.85
C ALA A 160 18.74 -12.86 0.21
N MET A 161 19.22 -11.61 0.15
CA MET A 161 20.57 -11.29 -0.31
C MET A 161 21.65 -11.85 0.64
N ALA A 162 21.45 -11.76 1.96
CA ALA A 162 22.36 -12.35 2.94
C ALA A 162 22.48 -13.86 2.74
N ILE A 163 21.35 -14.57 2.60
CA ILE A 163 21.34 -16.02 2.33
C ILE A 163 22.16 -16.35 1.08
N ARG A 164 21.98 -15.62 -0.02
CA ARG A 164 22.71 -15.86 -1.27
C ARG A 164 24.21 -15.59 -1.18
N MET A 165 24.63 -14.70 -0.28
CA MET A 165 26.04 -14.39 -0.05
C MET A 165 26.76 -15.53 0.67
N TYR A 166 26.12 -16.14 1.66
CA TYR A 166 26.71 -17.24 2.44
C TYR A 166 26.44 -18.64 1.84
N PHE A 167 25.39 -18.78 1.04
CA PHE A 167 24.98 -20.05 0.41
C PHE A 167 24.75 -19.85 -1.10
N PRO A 168 25.83 -19.78 -1.91
CA PRO A 168 25.71 -19.60 -3.35
C PRO A 168 25.07 -20.83 -4.02
N THR A 169 24.01 -20.60 -4.80
CA THR A 169 23.27 -21.66 -5.52
C THR A 169 23.90 -22.06 -6.86
N ASN A 170 25.00 -21.42 -7.29
CA ASN A 170 25.66 -21.68 -8.56
C ASN A 170 27.03 -22.35 -8.36
N PRO A 171 27.22 -23.61 -8.82
CA PRO A 171 28.52 -24.30 -8.72
C PRO A 171 29.62 -23.62 -9.55
N SER A 172 29.28 -22.79 -10.55
CA SER A 172 30.25 -22.08 -11.40
C SER A 172 31.01 -20.96 -10.68
N ALA A 173 30.55 -20.52 -9.49
CA ALA A 173 31.27 -19.57 -8.65
C ALA A 173 32.32 -20.24 -7.73
N ALA A 174 32.32 -21.58 -7.66
CA ALA A 174 33.28 -22.35 -6.87
C ALA A 174 34.65 -22.55 -7.58
N GLY A 175 34.81 -22.01 -8.79
CA GLY A 175 35.99 -22.24 -9.64
C GLY A 175 37.14 -21.24 -9.49
N SER A 176 36.95 -20.07 -8.87
CA SER A 176 38.07 -19.14 -8.60
C SER A 176 38.51 -19.26 -7.15
N ARG A 177 39.60 -19.99 -6.96
CA ARG A 177 40.20 -20.41 -5.68
C ARG A 177 40.80 -19.25 -4.85
N GLY A 178 40.19 -18.06 -4.85
CA GLY A 178 40.82 -16.85 -4.31
C GLY A 178 39.95 -15.86 -3.53
N GLU A 179 38.62 -15.77 -3.73
CA GLU A 179 37.89 -14.58 -3.20
C GLU A 179 36.48 -14.79 -2.66
N PHE A 180 35.91 -16.00 -2.70
CA PHE A 180 34.62 -16.26 -2.05
C PHE A 180 34.83 -17.04 -0.75
N ALA A 181 34.61 -16.32 0.36
CA ALA A 181 34.82 -16.73 1.73
C ALA A 181 34.46 -18.21 2.00
N ILE A 182 35.50 -19.01 2.19
CA ILE A 182 35.41 -20.31 2.85
C ILE A 182 35.17 -20.01 4.34
N CYS A 183 33.93 -19.72 4.72
CA CYS A 183 33.54 -19.74 6.13
C CYS A 183 33.72 -21.17 6.63
N SER A 184 34.31 -21.33 7.83
CA SER A 184 34.33 -22.62 8.52
C SER A 184 32.90 -23.17 8.63
N GLU A 185 32.70 -24.48 8.55
CA GLU A 185 31.38 -25.10 8.71
C GLU A 185 30.64 -24.61 9.97
N LYS A 186 31.38 -24.46 11.08
CA LYS A 186 30.86 -23.87 12.32
C LYS A 186 30.37 -22.44 12.15
N GLU A 187 31.05 -21.65 11.32
CA GLU A 187 30.69 -20.27 11.01
C GLU A 187 29.46 -20.21 10.10
N GLN A 188 29.35 -21.10 9.10
CA GLN A 188 28.14 -21.22 8.27
C GLN A 188 26.90 -21.60 9.09
N ILE A 189 27.04 -22.55 10.01
CA ILE A 189 25.95 -22.95 10.92
C ILE A 189 25.56 -21.79 11.86
N ASN A 190 26.54 -21.04 12.37
CA ASN A 190 26.28 -19.89 13.24
C ASN A 190 25.56 -18.75 12.47
N VAL A 191 25.99 -18.46 11.24
CA VAL A 191 25.33 -17.48 10.37
C VAL A 191 23.91 -17.95 10.00
N LEU A 192 23.72 -19.24 9.71
CA LEU A 192 22.38 -19.79 9.43
C LEU A 192 21.44 -19.63 10.62
N LYS A 193 21.91 -19.85 11.85
CA LYS A 193 21.14 -19.61 13.08
C LYS A 193 20.74 -18.14 13.23
N GLN A 194 21.67 -17.22 12.99
CA GLN A 194 21.38 -15.78 13.04
C GLN A 194 20.35 -15.35 11.99
N ILE A 195 20.51 -15.84 10.77
CA ILE A 195 19.59 -15.58 9.66
C ILE A 195 18.19 -16.14 9.97
N LYS A 196 18.08 -17.35 10.57
CA LYS A 196 16.80 -17.92 11.03
C LYS A 196 16.14 -17.02 12.08
N ILE A 197 16.88 -16.61 13.10
CA ILE A 197 16.35 -15.71 14.15
C ILE A 197 15.83 -14.41 13.53
N LEU A 198 16.55 -13.86 12.54
CA LEU A 198 16.16 -12.64 11.84
C LEU A 198 14.89 -12.81 11.00
N HIS A 199 14.73 -13.98 10.36
CA HIS A 199 13.50 -14.35 9.66
C HIS A 199 12.30 -14.42 10.61
N ASP A 200 12.47 -15.08 11.76
CA ASP A 200 11.42 -15.22 12.77
C ASP A 200 11.01 -13.84 13.31
N LYS A 201 11.98 -12.97 13.64
CA LYS A 201 11.70 -11.57 14.03
C LYS A 201 10.95 -10.79 12.95
N LEU A 202 11.30 -10.97 11.67
CA LEU A 202 10.57 -10.31 10.57
C LEU A 202 9.14 -10.82 10.45
N ASN A 203 8.91 -12.11 10.67
CA ASN A 203 7.59 -12.71 10.69
C ASN A 203 6.73 -12.14 11.85
N ASP A 204 7.30 -11.97 13.04
CA ASP A 204 6.63 -11.33 14.18
C ASP A 204 6.22 -9.88 13.84
N VAL A 205 7.06 -9.14 13.09
CA VAL A 205 6.71 -7.79 12.64
C VAL A 205 5.59 -7.83 11.59
N VAL A 206 5.56 -8.81 10.69
CA VAL A 206 4.44 -9.00 9.75
C VAL A 206 3.13 -9.22 10.50
N GLU A 207 3.14 -10.05 11.54
CA GLU A 207 1.97 -10.27 12.40
C GLU A 207 1.53 -8.97 13.09
N LEU A 208 2.47 -8.22 13.67
CA LEU A 208 2.17 -6.93 14.31
C LEU A 208 1.60 -5.89 13.33
N VAL A 209 2.10 -5.86 12.10
CA VAL A 209 1.58 -4.99 11.03
C VAL A 209 0.18 -5.40 10.63
N ASN A 210 -0.09 -6.69 10.47
CA ASN A 210 -1.43 -7.21 10.18
C ASN A 210 -2.41 -6.87 11.31
N TYR A 211 -1.99 -7.00 12.56
CA TYR A 211 -2.81 -6.63 13.71
C TYR A 211 -3.19 -5.13 13.70
N CYS A 212 -2.25 -4.26 13.33
CA CYS A 212 -2.50 -2.81 13.29
C CYS A 212 -3.38 -2.36 12.12
N PHE A 213 -3.24 -2.99 10.95
CA PHE A 213 -3.78 -2.43 9.69
C PHE A 213 -4.82 -3.29 8.98
N SER A 214 -4.96 -4.58 9.30
CA SER A 214 -5.84 -5.50 8.55
C SER A 214 -7.29 -5.03 8.44
N VAL A 215 -7.88 -4.54 9.54
CA VAL A 215 -9.25 -4.04 9.57
C VAL A 215 -9.41 -2.79 8.70
N GLN A 216 -8.49 -1.83 8.82
CA GLN A 216 -8.52 -0.59 8.05
C GLN A 216 -8.41 -0.86 6.55
N ILE A 217 -7.49 -1.76 6.17
CA ILE A 217 -7.26 -2.12 4.78
C ILE A 217 -8.44 -2.88 4.19
N THR A 218 -9.02 -3.84 4.94
CA THR A 218 -10.23 -4.56 4.52
C THR A 218 -11.37 -3.59 4.24
N PHE A 219 -11.57 -2.59 5.11
CA PHE A 219 -12.56 -1.55 4.91
C PHE A 219 -12.28 -0.68 3.67
N CYS A 220 -11.02 -0.26 3.48
CA CYS A 220 -10.60 0.49 2.29
C CYS A 220 -10.85 -0.28 0.98
N VAL A 221 -10.52 -1.58 0.93
CA VAL A 221 -10.78 -2.44 -0.23
C VAL A 221 -12.28 -2.56 -0.50
N GLY A 222 -13.08 -2.83 0.54
CA GLY A 222 -14.52 -2.94 0.43
C GLY A 222 -15.17 -1.67 -0.11
N LEU A 223 -14.79 -0.50 0.44
CA LEU A 223 -15.25 0.80 -0.06
C LEU A 223 -14.84 1.06 -1.50
N CYS A 224 -13.58 0.77 -1.85
CA CYS A 224 -13.09 0.95 -3.22
C CYS A 224 -13.89 0.10 -4.21
N PHE A 225 -14.23 -1.15 -3.85
CA PHE A 225 -15.08 -2.01 -4.68
C PHE A 225 -16.48 -1.42 -4.90
N VAL A 226 -17.17 -1.03 -3.83
CA VAL A 226 -18.53 -0.45 -3.90
C VAL A 226 -18.53 0.84 -4.73
N ILE A 227 -17.57 1.73 -4.47
CA ILE A 227 -17.40 2.97 -5.24
C ILE A 227 -17.13 2.66 -6.71
N GLY A 228 -16.29 1.66 -7.00
CA GLY A 228 -15.98 1.22 -8.36
C GLY A 228 -17.19 0.78 -9.15
N VAL A 229 -18.09 0.01 -8.54
CA VAL A 229 -19.36 -0.40 -9.15
C VAL A 229 -20.22 0.82 -9.47
N VAL A 230 -20.41 1.72 -8.50
CA VAL A 230 -21.23 2.95 -8.68
C VAL A 230 -20.64 3.87 -9.76
N CYS A 231 -19.33 4.10 -9.74
CA CYS A 231 -18.64 4.95 -10.71
C CYS A 231 -18.70 4.36 -12.12
N SER A 232 -18.60 3.04 -12.27
CA SER A 232 -18.68 2.36 -13.57
C SER A 232 -20.08 2.49 -14.19
N PHE A 233 -21.14 2.28 -13.40
CA PHE A 233 -22.51 2.53 -13.84
C PHE A 233 -22.78 4.00 -14.16
N GLY A 234 -22.23 4.91 -13.35
CA GLY A 234 -22.31 6.35 -13.58
C GLY A 234 -21.65 6.76 -14.90
N LEU A 235 -20.48 6.19 -15.21
CA LEU A 235 -19.76 6.42 -16.46
C LEU A 235 -20.53 5.84 -17.66
N PHE A 236 -21.05 4.62 -17.56
CA PHE A 236 -21.85 3.99 -18.62
C PHE A 236 -23.10 4.83 -18.96
N ARG A 237 -23.81 5.32 -17.93
CA ARG A 237 -24.94 6.24 -18.11
C ARG A 237 -24.50 7.56 -18.73
N ALA A 238 -23.37 8.12 -18.31
CA ALA A 238 -22.81 9.34 -18.90
C ALA A 238 -22.51 9.19 -20.40
N PHE A 239 -21.96 8.06 -20.84
CA PHE A 239 -21.67 7.78 -22.25
C PHE A 239 -22.92 7.65 -23.11
N ILE A 240 -23.96 6.95 -22.62
CA ILE A 240 -25.20 6.74 -23.38
C ILE A 240 -26.00 8.03 -23.54
N TYR A 241 -26.11 8.82 -22.47
CA TYR A 241 -27.06 9.95 -22.44
C TYR A 241 -26.45 11.30 -22.88
N ARG A 242 -25.14 11.40 -23.20
CA ARG A 242 -24.43 12.63 -23.66
C ARG A 242 -24.83 13.93 -22.94
N ASN A 243 -25.12 13.85 -21.65
CA ASN A 243 -25.58 14.98 -20.85
C ASN A 243 -24.42 15.73 -20.18
N GLU A 244 -24.69 16.90 -19.60
CA GLU A 244 -23.77 17.66 -18.71
C GLU A 244 -23.20 16.80 -17.55
N LEU A 245 -23.83 15.66 -17.26
CA LEU A 245 -23.34 14.62 -16.34
C LEU A 245 -22.07 13.90 -16.82
N PHE A 246 -21.68 14.01 -18.09
CA PHE A 246 -20.50 13.35 -18.63
C PHE A 246 -19.22 13.77 -17.90
N TYR A 247 -19.04 15.07 -17.71
CA TYR A 247 -17.88 15.61 -16.99
C TYR A 247 -17.83 15.13 -15.53
N MET A 248 -18.98 15.07 -14.85
CA MET A 248 -19.05 14.58 -13.47
C MET A 248 -18.78 13.07 -13.39
N GLY A 249 -19.28 12.29 -14.35
CA GLY A 249 -19.01 10.85 -14.46
C GLY A 249 -17.53 10.55 -14.71
N VAL A 250 -16.89 11.26 -15.65
CA VAL A 250 -15.47 11.13 -15.96
C VAL A 250 -14.60 11.53 -14.76
N LEU A 251 -14.90 12.64 -14.09
CA LEU A 251 -14.18 13.04 -12.89
C LEU A 251 -14.27 11.98 -11.79
N ASN A 252 -15.47 11.48 -11.48
CA ASN A 252 -15.67 10.42 -10.50
C ASN A 252 -14.92 9.13 -10.87
N PHE A 253 -14.84 8.79 -12.16
CA PHE A 253 -14.07 7.64 -12.62
C PHE A 253 -12.55 7.83 -12.46
N ILE A 254 -12.02 9.01 -12.76
CA ILE A 254 -10.60 9.34 -12.50
C ILE A 254 -10.29 9.23 -11.01
N TRP A 255 -11.19 9.71 -10.14
CA TRP A 255 -11.06 9.56 -8.69
C TRP A 255 -11.06 8.10 -8.25
N TYR A 256 -11.95 7.29 -8.83
CA TYR A 256 -11.94 5.86 -8.58
C TYR A 256 -10.62 5.20 -9.02
N MET A 257 -10.07 5.55 -10.19
CA MET A 257 -8.76 5.06 -10.63
C MET A 257 -7.64 5.41 -9.64
N TYR A 258 -7.68 6.61 -9.05
CA TYR A 258 -6.75 7.02 -8.00
C TYR A 258 -6.86 6.11 -6.76
N TYR A 259 -8.06 5.88 -6.24
CA TYR A 259 -8.26 4.99 -5.09
C TYR A 259 -7.86 3.53 -5.40
N LEU A 260 -8.20 3.05 -6.60
CA LEU A 260 -7.85 1.72 -7.08
C LEU A 260 -6.33 1.53 -7.16
N PHE A 261 -5.58 2.54 -7.57
CA PHE A 261 -4.11 2.47 -7.63
C PHE A 261 -3.48 2.15 -6.27
N PHE A 262 -3.96 2.77 -5.18
CA PHE A 262 -3.47 2.43 -3.83
C PHE A 262 -3.79 1.00 -3.43
N VAL A 263 -5.00 0.54 -3.77
CA VAL A 263 -5.42 -0.84 -3.50
C VAL A 263 -4.53 -1.83 -4.22
N LEU A 264 -4.30 -1.62 -5.51
CA LEU A 264 -3.41 -2.46 -6.30
C LEU A 264 -1.96 -2.40 -5.80
N PHE A 265 -1.49 -1.24 -5.36
CA PHE A 265 -0.13 -1.08 -4.84
C PHE A 265 0.12 -1.98 -3.62
N PHE A 266 -0.71 -1.92 -2.59
CA PHE A 266 -0.46 -2.75 -1.40
C PHE A 266 -0.75 -4.24 -1.65
N ILE A 267 -1.68 -4.58 -2.55
CA ILE A 267 -1.85 -5.98 -2.99
C ILE A 267 -0.55 -6.47 -3.63
N ALA A 268 0.02 -5.71 -4.57
CA ALA A 268 1.27 -6.07 -5.24
C ALA A 268 2.45 -6.18 -4.27
N VAL A 269 2.62 -5.22 -3.36
CA VAL A 269 3.68 -5.23 -2.34
C VAL A 269 3.46 -6.40 -1.36
N GLY A 270 2.24 -6.62 -0.89
CA GLY A 270 1.89 -7.72 0.00
C GLY A 270 2.15 -9.09 -0.63
N SER A 271 1.72 -9.30 -1.88
CA SER A 271 2.03 -10.52 -2.64
C SER A 271 3.53 -10.74 -2.79
N LYS A 272 4.30 -9.66 -3.01
CA LYS A 272 5.76 -9.75 -3.11
C LYS A 272 6.41 -10.12 -1.78
N ILE A 273 5.97 -9.54 -0.66
CA ILE A 273 6.44 -9.91 0.69
C ILE A 273 6.17 -11.39 0.96
N SER A 274 4.95 -11.87 0.70
CA SER A 274 4.59 -13.27 0.87
C SER A 274 5.50 -14.20 0.07
N ARG A 275 5.78 -13.85 -1.20
CA ARG A 275 6.71 -14.60 -2.05
C ARG A 275 8.14 -14.63 -1.49
N GLU A 276 8.68 -13.50 -1.01
CA GLU A 276 10.03 -13.46 -0.42
C GLU A 276 10.09 -14.25 0.89
N MET A 277 9.06 -14.15 1.74
CA MET A 277 8.95 -14.89 3.00
C MET A 277 8.92 -16.41 2.78
N ILE A 278 8.06 -16.87 1.87
CA ILE A 278 7.98 -18.30 1.50
C ILE A 278 9.30 -18.75 0.86
N GLY A 279 9.89 -17.93 -0.01
CA GLY A 279 11.17 -18.23 -0.65
C GLY A 279 12.32 -18.38 0.34
N ALA A 280 12.41 -17.49 1.33
CA ALA A 280 13.39 -17.59 2.41
C ALA A 280 13.19 -18.87 3.23
N THR A 281 11.94 -19.16 3.62
CA THR A 281 11.57 -20.37 4.37
C THR A 281 11.97 -21.65 3.63
N ALA A 282 11.65 -21.73 2.33
CA ALA A 282 12.02 -22.87 1.49
C ALA A 282 13.54 -23.01 1.37
N THR A 283 14.26 -21.89 1.23
CA THR A 283 15.73 -21.90 1.14
C THR A 283 16.36 -22.43 2.44
N TYR A 284 15.84 -22.04 3.61
CA TYR A 284 16.29 -22.59 4.89
C TYR A 284 16.08 -24.09 4.99
N LEU A 285 14.90 -24.57 4.63
CA LEU A 285 14.59 -26.00 4.69
C LEU A 285 15.52 -26.79 3.77
N ILE A 286 15.78 -26.31 2.55
CA ILE A 286 16.72 -26.95 1.63
C ILE A 286 18.13 -26.99 2.21
N ILE A 287 18.62 -25.87 2.76
CA ILE A 287 19.95 -25.80 3.38
C ILE A 287 20.02 -26.79 4.56
N LEU A 288 19.02 -26.79 5.45
CA LEU A 288 18.97 -27.71 6.59
C LEU A 288 18.94 -29.17 6.15
N ILE A 289 18.15 -29.52 5.12
CA ILE A 289 18.11 -30.88 4.56
C ILE A 289 19.48 -31.24 3.96
N GLN A 290 20.16 -30.33 3.24
CA GLN A 290 21.49 -30.60 2.71
C GLN A 290 22.52 -30.81 3.82
N PHE A 291 22.45 -30.04 4.91
CA PHE A 291 23.25 -30.27 6.11
C PHE A 291 22.87 -31.55 6.86
N ASP A 292 21.64 -32.05 6.76
CA ASP A 292 21.25 -33.30 7.41
C ASP A 292 21.65 -34.53 6.57
N VAL A 293 21.60 -34.41 5.23
CA VAL A 293 21.96 -35.49 4.28
C VAL A 293 23.47 -35.61 4.05
N SER A 294 24.21 -34.51 4.13
CA SER A 294 25.67 -34.51 3.88
C SER A 294 26.48 -35.06 5.06
N PHE A 295 25.88 -35.20 6.25
CA PHE A 295 26.57 -35.48 7.52
C PHE A 295 26.33 -36.85 8.21
N PRO A 296 25.45 -37.78 7.76
CA PRO A 296 25.47 -39.15 8.26
C PRO A 296 26.76 -39.89 7.87
N ASN A 297 27.43 -39.42 6.80
CA ASN A 297 28.59 -40.10 6.21
C ASN A 297 29.95 -39.70 6.82
N LEU A 298 30.06 -38.55 7.50
CA LEU A 298 31.33 -38.12 8.13
C LEU A 298 31.63 -38.88 9.43
N VAL A 299 30.61 -39.29 10.18
CA VAL A 299 30.77 -40.14 11.37
C VAL A 299 31.19 -41.57 10.97
N ASN A 300 30.68 -42.08 9.84
CA ASN A 300 31.03 -43.41 9.33
C ASN A 300 32.38 -43.47 8.60
N LEU A 301 32.83 -42.38 7.98
CA LEU A 301 34.16 -42.31 7.35
C LEU A 301 35.31 -42.23 8.37
N ASN A 302 35.08 -41.56 9.52
CA ASN A 302 36.11 -41.51 10.57
C ASN A 302 36.23 -42.83 11.35
N ALA A 303 35.18 -43.66 11.39
CA ALA A 303 35.22 -44.99 11.98
C ALA A 303 35.90 -46.04 11.09
N THR A 304 35.89 -45.85 9.76
CA THR A 304 36.50 -46.77 8.79
C THR A 304 37.96 -46.42 8.44
N GLY A 305 38.39 -45.18 8.64
CA GLY A 305 39.80 -44.76 8.48
C GLY A 305 40.74 -45.22 9.59
N VAL A 306 40.23 -45.42 10.81
CA VAL A 306 41.03 -45.84 11.98
C VAL A 306 41.33 -47.35 11.99
N TYR A 307 40.61 -48.16 11.22
CA TYR A 307 40.84 -49.61 11.13
C TYR A 307 41.82 -50.04 10.02
N ARG A 308 42.35 -49.11 9.21
CA ARG A 308 43.27 -49.44 8.09
C ARG A 308 44.73 -49.03 8.29
N SER A 309 45.10 -48.46 9.44
CA SER A 309 46.48 -48.06 9.75
C SER A 309 47.21 -48.96 10.75
N THR A 310 46.66 -50.14 11.07
CA THR A 310 47.31 -51.13 11.94
C THR A 310 47.13 -52.53 11.38
N THR A 311 47.85 -52.84 10.30
CA THR A 311 48.38 -54.16 9.94
C THR A 311 49.46 -53.97 8.90
#